data_AF-A0A1G0KPK1-F1
#
_entry.id   AF-A0A1G0KPK1-F1
#
_cell.length_a   1.000
_cell.length_b   1.000
_cell.length_c   1.000
_cell.angle_alpha   90.00
_cell.angle_beta   90.00
_cell.angle_gamma   90.00
#
_symmetry.space_group_name_H-M   'P 1'
#
loop_
_entity.id
_entity.type
_entity.pdbx_description
1 polymer ?
#
loop_
_entity_poly.entity_id
_entity_poly.type
_entity_poly.pdbx_seq_one_letter_code
_entity_poly.pdbx_strand_id
1 'polypeptide(L)' 'MALAKREAEARIGEHMLLSWYDRDRDFESPQHSSECHLRSAVPGYVDYGIYHGATLMVDVEEGRFVFFYLPVDF' A
#
# COMPACT_ATOMS: atom_id res chain seq x y z
N MET A 1 1.98 -8.37 -6.89
CA MET A 1 3.07 -7.37 -6.91
C MET A 1 3.40 -6.82 -8.31
N ALA A 2 3.78 -7.64 -9.30
CA ALA A 2 4.19 -7.14 -10.62
C ALA A 2 3.09 -6.33 -11.36
N LEU A 3 1.83 -6.75 -11.26
CA LEU A 3 0.69 -6.01 -11.79
C LEU A 3 0.58 -4.60 -11.20
N ALA A 4 0.60 -4.50 -9.86
CA ALA A 4 0.46 -3.22 -9.16
C ALA A 4 1.62 -2.26 -9.47
N LYS A 5 2.87 -2.77 -9.56
CA LYS A 5 4.02 -1.96 -9.97
C LYS A 5 3.83 -1.39 -11.38
N ARG A 6 3.33 -2.21 -12.31
CA ARG A 6 3.12 -1.77 -13.70
C ARG A 6 2.02 -0.71 -13.80
N GLU A 7 0.96 -0.84 -13.00
CA GLU A 7 -0.09 0.18 -12.88
C GLU A 7 0.45 1.48 -12.28
N ALA A 8 1.30 1.40 -11.26
CA ALA A 8 1.94 2.58 -10.67
C ALA A 8 2.85 3.29 -11.68
N GLU A 9 3.72 2.55 -12.37
CA GLU A 9 4.59 3.08 -13.43
C GLU A 9 3.79 3.84 -14.51
N ALA A 10 2.68 3.25 -14.95
CA ALA A 10 1.86 3.83 -16.01
C ALA A 10 1.13 5.12 -15.59
N ARG A 11 0.85 5.30 -14.30
CA ARG A 11 0.02 6.41 -13.79
C ARG A 11 0.84 7.56 -13.22
N ILE A 12 1.91 7.23 -12.50
CA ILE A 12 2.69 8.20 -11.73
C ILE A 12 4.19 8.17 -12.06
N GLY A 13 4.61 7.40 -13.07
CA GLY A 13 6.01 7.35 -13.49
C GLY A 13 6.91 6.70 -12.45
N GLU A 14 8.08 7.28 -12.19
CA GLU A 14 8.99 6.78 -11.16
C GLU A 14 8.35 6.89 -9.77
N HIS A 15 8.40 5.81 -9.00
CA HIS A 15 7.62 5.68 -7.78
C HIS A 15 8.32 4.80 -6.73
N MET A 16 7.95 5.03 -5.49
CA MET A 16 8.29 4.18 -4.34
C MET A 16 7.04 3.48 -3.80
N LEU A 17 7.16 2.20 -3.48
CA LEU A 17 6.14 1.46 -2.73
C LEU A 17 6.29 1.76 -1.24
N LEU A 18 5.27 2.34 -0.61
CA LEU A 18 5.30 2.70 0.81
C LEU A 18 4.78 1.58 1.70
N SER A 19 3.62 1.03 1.37
CA SER A 19 2.99 -0.05 2.14
C SER A 19 2.18 -0.98 1.27
N TRP A 20 1.94 -2.19 1.77
CA TRP A 20 1.11 -3.18 1.09
C TRP A 20 0.45 -4.17 2.04
N TYR A 21 -0.59 -4.83 1.54
CA TYR A 21 -1.31 -5.93 2.20
C TYR A 21 -1.57 -7.08 1.23
N ASP A 22 -1.40 -8.31 1.71
CA ASP A 22 -1.71 -9.58 1.07
C ASP A 22 -2.69 -10.35 1.96
N ARG A 23 -3.95 -10.39 1.54
CA ARG A 23 -5.04 -11.06 2.29
C ARG A 23 -4.89 -12.57 2.32
N ASP A 24 -4.31 -13.19 1.29
CA ASP A 24 -4.22 -14.65 1.22
C ASP A 24 -3.32 -15.21 2.32
N ARG A 25 -2.30 -14.45 2.70
CA ARG A 25 -1.32 -14.80 3.74
C ARG A 25 -1.52 -14.04 5.03
N ASP A 26 -2.41 -13.05 5.01
CA ASP A 26 -2.60 -12.04 6.06
C ASP A 26 -1.29 -11.33 6.43
N PHE A 27 -0.52 -10.96 5.41
CA PHE A 27 0.78 -10.30 5.55
C PHE A 27 0.70 -8.85 5.09
N GLU A 28 1.52 -8.02 5.71
CA GLU A 28 1.62 -6.61 5.37
C GLU A 28 3.05 -6.08 5.50
N SER A 29 3.27 -4.93 4.88
CA SER A 29 4.45 -4.11 5.12
C SER A 29 4.04 -2.64 5.27
N PRO A 30 4.55 -1.93 6.29
CA PRO A 30 5.42 -2.42 7.37
C PRO A 30 4.80 -3.54 8.22
N GLN A 31 5.61 -4.47 8.72
CA GLN A 31 5.11 -5.63 9.46
C GLN A 31 4.46 -5.22 10.79
N HIS A 32 3.37 -5.89 11.15
CA HIS A 32 2.60 -5.71 12.40
C HIS A 32 2.04 -4.28 12.61
N SER A 33 2.02 -3.45 11.56
CA SER A 33 1.44 -2.11 11.62
C SER A 33 -0.04 -2.15 12.03
N SER A 34 -0.82 -3.11 11.53
CA SER A 34 -2.23 -3.29 11.89
C SER A 34 -2.41 -3.82 13.31
N GLU A 35 -1.48 -4.63 13.81
CA GLU A 35 -1.54 -5.14 15.19
C GLU A 35 -1.27 -4.03 16.22
N CYS A 36 -0.33 -3.12 15.95
CA CYS A 36 -0.16 -1.91 16.75
C CYS A 36 -1.42 -1.01 16.77
N HIS A 37 -2.27 -1.16 15.75
CA HIS A 37 -3.51 -0.42 15.54
C HIS A 37 -4.77 -1.27 15.80
N LEU A 38 -4.71 -2.33 16.62
CA LEU A 38 -5.84 -3.22 16.97
C LEU A 38 -7.14 -2.52 17.47
N ARG A 39 -7.08 -1.23 17.82
CA ARG A 39 -8.23 -0.38 18.22
C ARG A 39 -8.57 0.74 17.22
N SER A 40 -7.89 0.78 16.08
CA SER A 40 -8.11 1.74 15.00
C SER A 40 -9.18 1.24 14.05
N ALA A 41 -9.98 2.15 13.51
CA ALA A 41 -10.92 1.84 12.43
C ALA A 41 -10.22 1.61 11.08
N VAL A 42 -8.93 1.97 10.98
CA VAL A 42 -8.12 1.92 9.76
C VAL A 42 -6.96 0.93 9.94
N PRO A 43 -6.77 -0.04 9.03
CA PRO A 43 -5.63 -0.95 9.05
C PRO A 43 -4.29 -0.21 8.98
N GLY A 44 -3.26 -0.74 9.63
CA GLY A 44 -1.97 -0.07 9.78
C GLY A 44 -1.25 0.17 8.44
N TYR A 45 -1.33 -0.76 7.49
CA TYR A 45 -0.74 -0.56 6.16
C TYR A 45 -1.42 0.59 5.39
N VAL A 46 -2.72 0.83 5.63
CA VAL A 46 -3.47 1.94 5.02
C VAL A 46 -3.04 3.25 5.66
N ASP A 47 -3.05 3.30 7.00
CA ASP A 47 -2.67 4.50 7.76
C ASP A 47 -1.23 4.91 7.46
N TYR A 48 -0.31 3.95 7.38
CA TYR A 48 1.08 4.18 7.00
C TYR A 48 1.19 4.80 5.61
N GLY A 49 0.53 4.22 4.60
CA GLY A 49 0.56 4.75 3.23
C GLY A 49 0.08 6.20 3.18
N ILE A 50 -1.07 6.49 3.81
CA ILE A 50 -1.66 7.83 3.84
C ILE A 50 -0.77 8.83 4.58
N TYR A 51 -0.29 8.47 5.78
CA TYR A 51 0.53 9.36 6.62
C TYR A 51 1.89 9.69 6.00
N HIS A 52 2.43 8.76 5.20
CA HIS A 52 3.68 8.95 4.46
C HIS A 52 3.47 9.54 3.05
N GLY A 53 2.26 10.02 2.74
CA GLY A 53 2.00 10.82 1.55
C GLY A 53 1.73 10.03 0.27
N ALA A 54 1.34 8.75 0.36
CA ALA A 54 0.94 7.99 -0.82
C ALA A 54 -0.12 8.75 -1.63
N THR A 55 0.13 8.92 -2.92
CA THR A 55 -0.80 9.60 -3.84
C THR A 55 -1.56 8.62 -4.73
N LEU A 56 -1.14 7.36 -4.77
CA LEU A 56 -1.80 6.29 -5.51
C LEU A 56 -2.01 5.04 -4.65
N MET A 57 -3.26 4.59 -4.55
CA MET A 57 -3.62 3.26 -4.04
C MET A 57 -3.97 2.36 -5.23
N VAL A 58 -3.37 1.17 -5.28
CA VAL A 58 -3.74 0.11 -6.22
C VAL A 58 -4.36 -1.04 -5.46
N ASP A 59 -5.66 -1.23 -5.67
CA ASP A 59 -6.44 -2.36 -5.18
C ASP A 59 -6.58 -3.41 -6.30
N VAL A 60 -6.18 -4.65 -5.99
CA VAL A 60 -6.29 -5.80 -6.88
C VAL A 60 -7.23 -6.82 -6.25
N GLU A 61 -8.28 -7.19 -7.01
CA GLU A 61 -9.27 -8.21 -6.63
C GLU A 61 -9.98 -7.89 -5.30
N GLU A 62 -10.53 -6.67 -5.18
CA GLU A 62 -11.39 -6.25 -4.06
C GLU A 62 -10.75 -6.45 -2.67
N GLY A 63 -9.54 -5.91 -2.55
CA GLY A 63 -8.73 -5.88 -1.35
C GLY A 63 -7.98 -7.17 -1.07
N ARG A 64 -7.92 -8.10 -2.04
CA ARG A 64 -7.05 -9.29 -1.92
C ARG A 64 -5.58 -8.87 -1.85
N PHE A 65 -5.20 -7.89 -2.66
CA PHE A 65 -3.90 -7.21 -2.54
C PHE A 65 -4.06 -5.70 -2.65
N VAL A 66 -3.48 -4.96 -1.70
CA VAL A 66 -3.54 -3.50 -1.67
C VAL A 66 -2.12 -2.95 -1.62
N PHE A 67 -1.84 -1.91 -2.41
CA PHE A 67 -0.52 -1.28 -2.49
C PHE A 67 -0.66 0.24 -2.47
N PHE A 68 0.21 0.92 -1.72
CA PHE A 68 0.27 2.38 -1.66
C PHE A 68 1.61 2.89 -2.21
N TYR A 69 1.54 3.81 -3.16
CA TYR A 69 2.70 4.36 -3.87
C TYR A 69 2.81 5.88 -3.71
N LEU A 70 4.06 6.35 -3.68
CA LEU A 70 4.44 7.76 -3.72
C LEU A 70 5.28 8.02 -4.98
N PRO A 71 4.95 9.00 -5.82
CA PRO A 71 5.80 9.42 -6.94
C PRO A 71 7.12 9.96 -6.44
N VAL A 72 8.18 9.73 -7.19
CA VAL A 72 9.48 10.38 -6.98
C VAL A 72 9.48 11.65 -7.82
N ASP A 73 9.26 12.79 -7.19
CA ASP A 73 9.46 14.09 -7.85
C ASP A 73 10.96 14.40 -7.95
N PHE A 74 11.41 14.86 -9.12
CA PHE A 74 12.74 15.42 -9.35
C PHE A 74 12.70 16.95 -9.42
#